data_AF-A0A438JMC5-F1
#
_entry.id   AF-A0A438JMC5-F1
#
_cell.length_a   1.000
_cell.length_b   1.000
_cell.length_c   1.000
_cell.angle_alpha   90.00
_cell.angle_beta   90.00
_cell.angle_gamma   90.00
#
_symmetry.space_group_name_H-M   'P 1'
#
loop_
_entity.id
_entity.type
_entity.pdbx_description
1 polymer ?
#
loop_
_entity_poly.entity_id
_entity_poly.type
_entity_poly.pdbx_seq_one_letter_code
_entity_poly.pdbx_strand_id
1 'polypeptide(L)'
;MENLYGNPSFSLLLFLSLHLLVVSSLYQRFSPVDNYLINCGSSDEVSVDGNNRKFMGDSVKSDSVLMCGTRTISIRDSNPDLGLSPIYHTARVFTKPSKYEFEIRDKGTHAVRIHFHQLNSAKYDVSDALFHVSVNGFLVLSNFTGYDNENARIKEYLIWVDAEKLVIGFIPSKRSKFAFVNAIEVISAPKDLIADTAQFVNGDSVENFDGLTKQALEVVYRVNVGGPKVTPFNDSLWRTWVPDEEFLKFSEGSSRVYTSGRIRYQMGGASREVCPDNVYNSARVISSSNATVPNHNITWGFDVVEGYKYLVRMHFCDIASIAIGLIYFNVHVDGHLVYKDMDLSYITNEVLSSPFYADFVVDGDSSGVLTVSVGPSSKSFPYAVDGILNGVEIMKLNNSMGSLDGEVSVEQVLKNWPRGNIGVSVALFASVCLLLTASLLMHRRRVGVKDSVAWSPLPMDISKGNLKSNNQFSCGKVECS
;
A
#
# COMPACT_ATOMS: atom_id res chain seq x y z
N MET A 1 -30.41 -36.14 35.02
CA MET A 1 -29.79 -34.90 34.51
C MET A 1 -30.22 -33.71 35.37
N GLU A 2 -29.99 -33.76 36.70
CA GLU A 2 -30.45 -32.69 37.61
C GLU A 2 -29.47 -32.28 38.72
N ASN A 3 -28.27 -32.86 38.82
CA ASN A 3 -27.34 -32.56 39.93
C ASN A 3 -25.98 -31.95 39.52
N LEU A 4 -25.87 -31.37 38.33
CA LEU A 4 -24.66 -30.64 37.92
C LEU A 4 -24.68 -29.14 38.24
N TYR A 5 -25.86 -28.58 38.56
CA TYR A 5 -26.02 -27.14 38.85
C TYR A 5 -25.82 -26.73 40.32
N GLY A 6 -25.71 -27.69 41.24
CA GLY A 6 -25.59 -27.42 42.69
C GLY A 6 -24.17 -27.52 43.26
N ASN A 7 -23.15 -27.84 42.46
CA ASN A 7 -21.79 -28.07 42.97
C ASN A 7 -20.99 -26.75 42.97
N PRO A 8 -20.66 -26.16 44.14
CA PRO A 8 -20.00 -24.85 44.22
C PRO A 8 -18.64 -24.81 43.51
N SER A 9 -17.97 -25.96 43.39
CA SER A 9 -16.70 -26.08 42.65
C SER A 9 -16.88 -25.97 41.13
N PHE A 10 -18.01 -26.40 40.57
CA PHE A 10 -18.31 -26.22 39.13
C PHE A 10 -18.60 -24.76 38.80
N SER A 11 -19.37 -24.07 39.66
CA SER A 11 -19.62 -22.63 39.53
C SER A 11 -18.32 -21.81 39.64
N LEU A 12 -17.44 -22.14 40.59
CA LEU A 12 -16.14 -21.49 40.74
C LEU A 12 -15.23 -21.68 39.52
N LEU A 13 -15.17 -22.89 38.96
CA LEU A 13 -14.41 -23.16 37.73
C LEU A 13 -14.96 -22.39 36.53
N LEU A 14 -16.30 -22.25 36.43
CA LEU A 14 -16.94 -21.47 35.38
C LEU A 14 -16.60 -19.98 35.52
N PHE A 15 -16.69 -19.42 36.71
CA PHE A 15 -16.27 -18.04 37.01
C PHE A 15 -14.79 -17.81 36.75
N LEU A 16 -13.92 -18.76 37.13
CA LEU A 16 -12.48 -18.67 36.87
C LEU A 16 -12.19 -18.72 35.37
N SER A 17 -12.89 -19.57 34.62
CA SER A 17 -12.77 -19.67 33.16
C SER A 17 -13.27 -18.40 32.46
N LEU A 18 -14.38 -17.82 32.92
CA LEU A 18 -14.88 -16.53 32.44
C LEU A 18 -13.91 -15.41 32.75
N HIS A 19 -13.34 -15.37 33.97
CA HIS A 19 -12.32 -14.40 34.32
C HIS A 19 -11.04 -14.58 33.52
N LEU A 20 -10.57 -15.81 33.28
CA LEU A 20 -9.41 -16.08 32.43
C LEU A 20 -9.68 -15.68 30.98
N LEU A 21 -10.89 -15.91 30.45
CA LEU A 21 -11.31 -15.46 29.12
C LEU A 21 -11.36 -13.93 29.04
N VAL A 22 -11.97 -13.25 30.02
CA VAL A 22 -12.01 -11.78 30.08
C VAL A 22 -10.60 -11.20 30.23
N VAL A 23 -9.77 -11.73 31.11
CA VAL A 23 -8.37 -11.29 31.28
C VAL A 23 -7.57 -11.53 30.00
N SER A 24 -7.75 -12.67 29.31
CA SER A 24 -7.07 -12.93 28.04
C SER A 24 -7.45 -11.92 26.94
N SER A 25 -8.73 -11.50 26.89
CA SER A 25 -9.18 -10.47 25.94
C SER A 25 -8.63 -9.07 26.24
N LEU A 26 -8.25 -8.79 27.49
CA LEU A 26 -7.66 -7.50 27.90
C LEU A 26 -6.16 -7.37 27.56
N TYR A 27 -5.50 -8.46 27.17
CA TYR A 27 -4.07 -8.50 26.81
C TYR A 27 -3.81 -8.95 25.37
N GLN A 28 -4.82 -8.92 24.50
CA GLN A 28 -4.63 -9.27 23.11
C GLN A 28 -3.80 -8.17 22.41
N ARG A 29 -2.52 -8.45 22.16
CA ARG A 29 -1.71 -7.64 21.26
C ARG A 29 -2.33 -7.75 19.86
N PHE A 30 -2.45 -6.64 19.14
CA PHE A 30 -2.97 -6.66 17.77
C PHE A 30 -2.21 -7.69 16.94
N SER A 31 -2.97 -8.58 16.30
CA SER A 31 -2.44 -9.58 15.39
C SER A 31 -3.20 -9.44 14.06
N PRO A 32 -2.56 -8.93 13.00
CA PRO A 32 -3.20 -8.80 11.70
C PRO A 32 -3.57 -10.17 11.15
N VAL A 33 -4.72 -10.25 10.46
CA VAL A 33 -5.21 -11.48 9.82
C VAL A 33 -4.36 -11.82 8.60
N ASP A 34 -4.08 -10.82 7.77
CA ASP A 34 -3.15 -10.92 6.66
C ASP A 34 -1.82 -10.27 7.08
N ASN A 35 -0.74 -11.04 7.07
CA ASN A 35 0.58 -10.60 7.52
C ASN A 35 1.67 -11.22 6.66
N TYR A 36 1.94 -10.60 5.52
CA TYR A 36 2.97 -11.04 4.60
C TYR A 36 4.21 -10.16 4.74
N LEU A 37 5.30 -10.75 5.21
CA LEU A 37 6.61 -10.12 5.31
C LEU A 37 7.57 -10.86 4.39
N ILE A 38 7.97 -10.23 3.29
CA ILE A 38 8.72 -10.88 2.20
C ILE A 38 10.12 -10.29 2.11
N ASN A 39 11.13 -11.15 2.25
CA ASN A 39 12.53 -10.88 1.95
C ASN A 39 12.79 -11.17 0.47
N CYS A 40 12.82 -10.13 -0.36
CA CYS A 40 12.92 -10.28 -1.80
C CYS A 40 14.35 -10.60 -2.22
N GLY A 41 14.53 -11.52 -3.15
CA GLY A 41 15.88 -11.96 -3.55
C GLY A 41 16.47 -13.08 -2.69
N SER A 42 15.74 -13.59 -1.71
CA SER A 42 16.22 -14.56 -0.72
C SER A 42 15.47 -15.89 -0.78
N SER A 43 16.16 -16.97 -0.39
CA SER A 43 15.57 -18.28 -0.06
C SER A 43 15.32 -18.46 1.44
N ASP A 44 15.90 -17.58 2.26
CA ASP A 44 16.06 -17.78 3.69
C ASP A 44 15.04 -16.94 4.46
N GLU A 45 14.46 -17.51 5.52
CA GLU A 45 13.74 -16.77 6.55
C GLU A 45 14.73 -15.97 7.40
N VAL A 46 14.46 -14.67 7.59
CA VAL A 46 15.30 -13.79 8.43
C VAL A 46 14.45 -13.08 9.47
N SER A 47 14.96 -12.97 10.69
CA SER A 47 14.36 -12.17 11.76
C SER A 47 15.04 -10.80 11.83
N VAL A 48 14.26 -9.73 11.84
CA VAL A 48 14.78 -8.36 11.71
C VAL A 48 14.91 -7.63 13.04
N ASP A 49 14.16 -8.03 14.05
CA ASP A 49 14.14 -7.36 15.35
C ASP A 49 13.74 -8.30 16.50
N GLY A 50 13.81 -7.77 17.73
CA GLY A 50 13.37 -8.45 18.95
C GLY A 50 11.87 -8.72 19.05
N ASN A 51 11.06 -8.23 18.10
CA ASN A 51 9.62 -8.52 18.00
C ASN A 51 9.33 -9.77 17.14
N ASN A 52 10.36 -10.51 16.73
CA ASN A 52 10.23 -11.73 15.95
C ASN A 52 9.52 -11.48 14.60
N ARG A 53 9.75 -10.30 13.99
CA ARG A 53 9.32 -10.02 12.61
C ARG A 53 10.14 -10.88 11.67
N LYS A 54 9.53 -11.95 11.20
CA LYS A 54 10.14 -12.94 10.31
C LYS A 54 9.76 -12.65 8.87
N PHE A 55 10.75 -12.33 8.05
CA PHE A 55 10.58 -12.09 6.62
C PHE A 55 10.94 -13.35 5.83
N MET A 56 10.01 -13.83 5.03
CA MET A 56 10.13 -15.05 4.24
C MET A 56 10.82 -14.78 2.91
N GLY A 57 11.75 -15.64 2.51
CA GLY A 57 12.36 -15.57 1.19
C GLY A 57 11.33 -15.75 0.06
N ASP A 58 11.33 -14.83 -0.91
CA ASP A 58 10.43 -14.87 -2.08
C ASP A 58 10.66 -16.04 -3.06
N SER A 59 11.76 -16.78 -2.88
CA SER A 59 12.10 -17.96 -3.68
C SER A 59 11.44 -19.23 -3.16
N VAL A 60 10.91 -19.20 -1.93
CA VAL A 60 10.12 -20.29 -1.35
C VAL A 60 8.72 -20.22 -1.95
N LYS A 61 8.30 -21.29 -2.64
CA LYS A 61 6.93 -21.35 -3.16
C LYS A 61 5.95 -21.43 -1.99
N SER A 62 5.11 -20.40 -1.86
CA SER A 62 3.93 -20.40 -1.01
C SER A 62 2.69 -20.39 -1.88
N ASP A 63 1.63 -21.08 -1.47
CA ASP A 63 0.34 -21.01 -2.15
C ASP A 63 -0.31 -19.62 -1.96
N SER A 64 -0.03 -18.96 -0.83
CA SER A 64 -0.60 -17.67 -0.45
C SER A 64 0.06 -16.44 -1.09
N VAL A 65 1.27 -16.62 -1.65
CA VAL A 65 2.03 -15.53 -2.31
C VAL A 65 2.58 -16.05 -3.63
N LEU A 66 2.06 -15.51 -4.73
CA LEU A 66 2.43 -15.92 -6.08
C LEU A 66 3.21 -14.81 -6.78
N MET A 67 4.46 -15.08 -7.11
CA MET A 67 5.24 -14.20 -7.99
C MET A 67 4.99 -14.60 -9.46
N CYS A 68 4.33 -13.72 -10.20
CA CYS A 68 4.02 -13.93 -11.61
C CYS A 68 5.03 -13.16 -12.48
N GLY A 69 6.12 -13.82 -12.88
CA GLY A 69 7.14 -13.28 -13.79
C GLY A 69 8.02 -14.35 -14.42
N THR A 70 8.32 -14.23 -15.73
CA THR A 70 9.15 -15.21 -16.48
C THR A 70 10.64 -14.87 -16.49
N ARG A 71 11.05 -13.69 -16.01
CA ARG A 71 12.45 -13.20 -16.03
C ARG A 71 12.78 -12.33 -14.82
N THR A 72 12.72 -12.95 -13.64
CA THR A 72 13.13 -12.36 -12.37
C THR A 72 14.52 -12.86 -11.98
N ILE A 73 15.35 -12.00 -11.38
CA ILE A 73 16.73 -12.34 -11.01
C ILE A 73 16.93 -12.05 -9.52
N SER A 74 17.62 -12.95 -8.83
CA SER A 74 18.03 -12.77 -7.44
C SER A 74 19.38 -12.08 -7.44
N ILE A 75 19.50 -11.01 -6.68
CA ILE A 75 20.79 -10.40 -6.39
C ILE A 75 21.02 -10.36 -4.88
N ARG A 76 22.28 -10.56 -4.50
CA ARG A 76 22.78 -10.46 -3.13
C ARG A 76 23.90 -9.43 -3.14
N ASP A 77 23.98 -8.67 -2.06
CA ASP A 77 25.07 -7.74 -1.85
C ASP A 77 26.40 -8.49 -1.74
N SER A 78 27.40 -8.00 -2.46
CA SER A 78 28.75 -8.56 -2.47
C SER A 78 29.54 -8.13 -1.23
N ASN A 79 29.16 -7.02 -0.60
CA ASN A 79 29.77 -6.50 0.62
C ASN A 79 28.71 -5.91 1.55
N PRO A 80 27.86 -6.75 2.17
CA PRO A 80 26.76 -6.29 3.01
C PRO A 80 27.29 -5.57 4.25
N ASP A 81 26.75 -4.38 4.52
CA ASP A 81 26.94 -3.73 5.80
C ASP A 81 26.21 -4.51 6.90
N LEU A 82 26.95 -4.91 7.93
CA LEU A 82 26.43 -5.65 9.08
C LEU A 82 25.56 -4.79 10.01
N GLY A 83 25.65 -3.45 9.89
CA GLY A 83 24.75 -2.53 10.59
C GLY A 83 23.37 -2.41 9.95
N LEU A 84 23.23 -2.82 8.68
CA LEU A 84 21.98 -2.80 7.95
C LEU A 84 21.16 -4.08 8.20
N SER A 85 19.84 -3.93 8.17
CA SER A 85 18.93 -5.07 8.33
C SER A 85 19.17 -6.14 7.26
N PRO A 86 19.11 -7.45 7.60
CA PRO A 86 19.29 -8.54 6.65
C PRO A 86 18.37 -8.51 5.43
N ILE A 87 17.19 -7.86 5.52
CA ILE A 87 16.26 -7.72 4.40
C ILE A 87 16.79 -6.81 3.29
N TYR A 88 17.84 -6.04 3.56
CA TYR A 88 18.49 -5.17 2.58
C TYR A 88 19.71 -5.81 1.91
N HIS A 89 20.15 -6.99 2.36
CA HIS A 89 21.29 -7.70 1.78
C HIS A 89 20.93 -8.42 0.47
N THR A 90 19.64 -8.51 0.13
CA THR A 90 19.16 -9.10 -1.11
C THR A 90 18.13 -8.20 -1.80
N ALA A 91 17.95 -8.41 -3.10
CA ALA A 91 16.83 -7.86 -3.83
C ALA A 91 16.37 -8.79 -4.97
N ARG A 92 15.10 -8.64 -5.35
CA ARG A 92 14.58 -9.19 -6.60
C ARG A 92 14.69 -8.13 -7.69
N VAL A 93 15.20 -8.50 -8.86
CA VAL A 93 15.26 -7.67 -10.07
C VAL A 93 14.26 -8.14 -11.12
N PHE A 94 13.56 -7.20 -11.74
CA PHE A 94 12.60 -7.41 -12.81
C PHE A 94 13.06 -6.71 -14.10
N THR A 95 13.27 -7.49 -15.16
CA THR A 95 13.64 -6.96 -16.49
C THR A 95 12.44 -6.75 -17.43
N LYS A 96 11.25 -7.15 -16.96
CA LYS A 96 9.97 -7.02 -17.63
C LYS A 96 8.87 -6.73 -16.60
N PRO A 97 7.74 -6.15 -17.02
CA PRO A 97 6.57 -6.01 -16.17
C PRO A 97 6.25 -7.35 -15.48
N SER A 98 6.26 -7.34 -14.15
CA SER A 98 6.09 -8.51 -13.30
C SER A 98 5.27 -8.12 -12.06
N LYS A 99 4.71 -9.08 -11.34
CA LYS A 99 3.86 -8.80 -10.17
C LYS A 99 4.02 -9.82 -9.05
N TYR A 100 3.73 -9.39 -7.84
CA TYR A 100 3.37 -10.25 -6.71
C TYR A 100 1.86 -10.23 -6.53
N GLU A 101 1.29 -11.39 -6.22
CA GLU A 101 -0.10 -11.55 -5.81
C GLU A 101 -0.13 -12.14 -4.40
N PHE A 102 -0.90 -11.51 -3.50
CA PHE A 102 -1.09 -11.93 -2.12
C PHE A 102 -2.55 -12.32 -1.94
N GLU A 103 -2.82 -13.51 -1.41
CA GLU A 103 -4.17 -13.91 -1.03
C GLU A 103 -4.65 -13.07 0.16
N ILE A 104 -5.84 -12.48 0.06
CA ILE A 104 -6.40 -11.61 1.10
C ILE A 104 -7.54 -12.34 1.80
N ARG A 105 -7.41 -12.47 3.12
CA ARG A 105 -8.40 -13.13 3.97
C ARG A 105 -9.31 -12.14 4.66
N ASP A 106 -8.81 -10.95 5.01
CA ASP A 106 -9.58 -9.90 5.67
C ASP A 106 -9.78 -8.69 4.76
N LYS A 107 -10.95 -8.61 4.14
CA LYS A 107 -11.30 -7.48 3.25
C LYS A 107 -11.30 -6.16 4.02
N GLY A 108 -10.69 -5.13 3.44
CA GLY A 108 -10.60 -3.80 4.03
C GLY A 108 -9.25 -3.14 3.76
N THR A 109 -8.91 -2.16 4.58
CA THR A 109 -7.64 -1.43 4.48
C THR A 109 -6.46 -2.33 4.79
N HIS A 110 -5.44 -2.28 3.93
CA HIS A 110 -4.15 -2.93 4.12
C HIS A 110 -3.04 -1.90 4.10
N ALA A 111 -2.09 -2.03 5.03
CA ALA A 111 -0.83 -1.33 4.98
C ALA A 111 0.13 -2.10 4.07
N VAL A 112 0.60 -1.44 3.02
CA VAL A 112 1.58 -1.96 2.06
C VAL A 112 2.86 -1.17 2.20
N ARG A 113 3.95 -1.82 2.61
CA ARG A 113 5.28 -1.20 2.69
C ARG A 113 6.21 -1.82 1.67
N ILE A 114 6.87 -0.98 0.89
CA ILE A 114 7.81 -1.41 -0.14
C ILE A 114 9.17 -0.83 0.19
N HIS A 115 10.16 -1.70 0.32
CA HIS A 115 11.49 -1.39 0.80
C HIS A 115 12.48 -1.39 -0.35
N PHE A 116 13.23 -0.28 -0.47
CA PHE A 116 14.28 -0.10 -1.47
C PHE A 116 15.58 0.30 -0.79
N HIS A 117 16.65 -0.41 -1.09
CA HIS A 117 17.99 -0.11 -0.64
C HIS A 117 18.99 -0.47 -1.74
N GLN A 118 20.00 0.38 -1.91
CA GLN A 118 21.08 0.11 -2.85
C GLN A 118 21.90 -1.08 -2.39
N LEU A 119 22.37 -1.89 -3.32
CA LEU A 119 23.25 -3.00 -3.00
C LEU A 119 24.29 -3.15 -4.09
N ASN A 120 25.48 -3.60 -3.70
CA ASN A 120 26.59 -3.72 -4.63
C ASN A 120 26.58 -5.12 -5.26
N SER A 121 26.13 -5.22 -6.50
CA SER A 121 26.06 -6.50 -7.22
C SER A 121 26.95 -6.49 -8.45
N ALA A 122 27.73 -7.57 -8.63
CA ALA A 122 28.50 -7.78 -9.85
C ALA A 122 27.64 -7.90 -11.13
N LYS A 123 26.32 -8.13 -11.01
CA LYS A 123 25.41 -8.36 -12.15
C LYS A 123 24.61 -7.13 -12.56
N TYR A 124 24.30 -6.25 -11.61
CA TYR A 124 23.42 -5.11 -11.81
C TYR A 124 23.90 -3.96 -10.95
N ASP A 125 24.05 -2.80 -11.57
CA ASP A 125 24.17 -1.54 -10.85
C ASP A 125 22.77 -1.03 -10.52
N VAL A 126 22.35 -1.13 -9.26
CA VAL A 126 21.00 -0.73 -8.82
C VAL A 126 20.73 0.76 -9.02
N SER A 127 21.77 1.60 -9.13
CA SER A 127 21.62 3.03 -9.46
C SER A 127 21.04 3.26 -10.86
N ASP A 128 21.19 2.26 -11.75
CA ASP A 128 20.66 2.30 -13.10
C ASP A 128 19.16 1.99 -13.18
N ALA A 129 18.52 1.60 -12.09
CA ALA A 129 17.11 1.24 -12.04
C ALA A 129 16.21 2.44 -12.34
N LEU A 130 15.20 2.22 -13.20
CA LEU A 130 14.20 3.24 -13.54
C LEU A 130 12.87 2.56 -13.88
N PHE A 131 11.89 2.67 -12.99
CA PHE A 131 10.68 1.87 -13.06
C PHE A 131 9.48 2.53 -12.40
N HIS A 132 8.31 1.94 -12.63
CA HIS A 132 7.07 2.29 -11.97
C HIS A 132 6.64 1.15 -11.05
N VAL A 133 5.86 1.48 -10.02
CA VAL A 133 5.23 0.51 -9.12
C VAL A 133 3.74 0.77 -9.08
N SER A 134 2.94 -0.29 -9.16
CA SER A 134 1.50 -0.23 -8.95
C SER A 134 1.07 -1.11 -7.78
N VAL A 135 0.02 -0.68 -7.07
CA VAL A 135 -0.60 -1.46 -6.00
C VAL A 135 -2.10 -1.44 -6.23
N ASN A 136 -2.67 -2.62 -6.46
CA ASN A 136 -4.10 -2.84 -6.69
C ASN A 136 -4.74 -1.89 -7.73
N GLY A 137 -4.01 -1.57 -8.80
CA GLY A 137 -4.47 -0.68 -9.88
C GLY A 137 -4.08 0.78 -9.72
N PHE A 138 -3.64 1.21 -8.54
CA PHE A 138 -3.10 2.55 -8.31
C PHE A 138 -1.63 2.62 -8.70
N LEU A 139 -1.22 3.70 -9.36
CA LEU A 139 0.19 3.97 -9.63
C LEU A 139 0.81 4.64 -8.41
N VAL A 140 1.63 3.91 -7.67
CA VAL A 140 2.17 4.40 -6.39
C VAL A 140 3.56 5.03 -6.50
N LEU A 141 4.29 4.69 -7.57
CA LEU A 141 5.59 5.25 -7.92
C LEU A 141 5.73 5.34 -9.44
N SER A 142 6.28 6.44 -9.93
CA SER A 142 6.46 6.71 -11.35
C SER A 142 7.86 7.19 -11.67
N ASN A 143 8.51 6.60 -12.69
CA ASN A 143 9.90 6.90 -13.04
C ASN A 143 10.84 6.88 -11.82
N PHE A 144 10.55 5.99 -10.88
CA PHE A 144 11.27 5.88 -9.63
C PHE A 144 12.68 5.37 -9.89
N THR A 145 13.64 6.06 -9.27
CA THR A 145 15.02 5.63 -9.15
C THR A 145 15.25 5.18 -7.71
N GLY A 146 15.96 4.07 -7.54
CA GLY A 146 16.40 3.60 -6.22
C GLY A 146 17.55 4.41 -5.64
N TYR A 147 17.83 5.60 -6.19
CA TYR A 147 19.00 6.38 -5.84
C TYR A 147 18.73 7.24 -4.60
N ASP A 148 19.38 6.92 -3.49
CA ASP A 148 19.52 7.76 -2.30
C ASP A 148 20.79 7.33 -1.56
N ASN A 149 21.58 8.29 -1.09
CA ASN A 149 23.01 8.09 -0.91
C ASN A 149 23.39 7.16 0.26
N GLU A 150 22.53 6.91 1.26
CA GLU A 150 22.97 6.14 2.45
C GLU A 150 21.87 5.32 3.15
N ASN A 151 20.57 5.62 2.97
CA ASN A 151 19.50 5.00 3.77
C ASN A 151 18.52 4.15 2.94
N ALA A 152 17.96 3.13 3.59
CA ALA A 152 16.84 2.39 3.04
C ALA A 152 15.59 3.29 2.95
N ARG A 153 14.94 3.30 1.78
CA ARG A 153 13.69 4.01 1.54
C ARG A 153 12.52 3.06 1.72
N ILE A 154 11.61 3.41 2.62
CA ILE A 154 10.38 2.67 2.89
C ILE A 154 9.23 3.51 2.38
N LYS A 155 8.47 2.97 1.43
CA LYS A 155 7.25 3.59 0.91
C LYS A 155 6.05 2.89 1.50
N GLU A 156 5.23 3.61 2.26
CA GLU A 156 4.06 3.09 2.97
C GLU A 156 2.77 3.61 2.33
N TYR A 157 1.86 2.68 2.03
CA TYR A 157 0.56 2.97 1.45
C TYR A 157 -0.55 2.29 2.25
N LEU A 158 -1.70 2.96 2.37
CA LEU A 158 -2.94 2.36 2.89
C LEU A 158 -3.90 2.20 1.71
N ILE A 159 -4.27 0.96 1.42
CA ILE A 159 -5.07 0.60 0.25
C ILE A 159 -6.25 -0.26 0.70
N TRP A 160 -7.46 0.11 0.30
CA TRP A 160 -8.62 -0.74 0.49
C TRP A 160 -8.64 -1.90 -0.51
N VAL A 161 -8.91 -3.11 -0.01
CA VAL A 161 -8.99 -4.33 -0.82
C VAL A 161 -10.31 -5.06 -0.53
N ASP A 162 -11.15 -5.17 -1.55
CA ASP A 162 -12.39 -5.94 -1.54
C ASP A 162 -12.29 -7.28 -2.31
N ALA A 163 -11.24 -7.43 -3.10
CA ALA A 163 -10.91 -8.61 -3.88
C ALA A 163 -10.26 -9.71 -3.04
N GLU A 164 -10.21 -10.93 -3.58
CA GLU A 164 -9.52 -12.08 -2.97
C GLU A 164 -7.99 -11.94 -3.01
N LYS A 165 -7.47 -10.98 -3.77
CA LYS A 165 -6.04 -10.79 -3.96
C LYS A 165 -5.65 -9.31 -3.94
N LEU A 166 -4.50 -9.02 -3.33
CA LEU A 166 -3.78 -7.76 -3.49
C LEU A 166 -2.64 -7.99 -4.49
N VAL A 167 -2.51 -7.08 -5.46
CA VAL A 167 -1.49 -7.19 -6.52
C VAL A 167 -0.52 -6.02 -6.47
N ILE A 168 0.78 -6.32 -6.41
CA ILE A 168 1.86 -5.33 -6.51
C ILE A 168 2.60 -5.54 -7.83
N GLY A 169 2.56 -4.56 -8.72
CA GLY A 169 3.20 -4.60 -10.03
C GLY A 169 4.51 -3.79 -10.06
N PHE A 170 5.54 -4.36 -10.68
CA PHE A 170 6.82 -3.70 -10.95
C PHE A 170 7.05 -3.60 -12.45
N ILE A 171 7.15 -2.37 -12.96
CA ILE A 171 7.14 -2.08 -14.40
C ILE A 171 8.39 -1.29 -14.78
N PRO A 172 9.44 -1.92 -15.35
CA PRO A 172 10.59 -1.18 -15.87
C PRO A 172 10.17 -0.17 -16.94
N SER A 173 10.67 1.06 -16.87
CA SER A 173 10.27 2.15 -17.78
C SER A 173 10.61 1.87 -19.25
N LYS A 174 11.71 1.14 -19.50
CA LYS A 174 12.23 0.77 -20.82
C LYS A 174 12.84 -0.62 -20.78
N ARG A 175 13.04 -1.25 -21.95
CA ARG A 175 13.60 -2.62 -22.04
C ARG A 175 15.05 -2.76 -21.54
N SER A 176 15.85 -1.70 -21.62
CA SER A 176 17.24 -1.69 -21.12
C SER A 176 17.33 -1.37 -19.63
N LYS A 177 16.21 -0.96 -19.01
CA LYS A 177 16.11 -0.62 -17.59
C LYS A 177 15.43 -1.77 -16.84
N PHE A 178 15.54 -1.75 -15.52
CA PHE A 178 14.97 -2.76 -14.65
C PHE A 178 14.31 -2.12 -13.42
N ALA A 179 13.48 -2.92 -12.76
CA ALA A 179 12.93 -2.62 -11.45
C ALA A 179 13.57 -3.52 -10.41
N PHE A 180 13.60 -3.10 -9.15
CA PHE A 180 14.03 -3.94 -8.05
C PHE A 180 13.23 -3.67 -6.78
N VAL A 181 13.30 -4.60 -5.83
CA VAL A 181 12.71 -4.47 -4.50
C VAL A 181 13.49 -5.35 -3.51
N ASN A 182 13.71 -4.85 -2.30
CA ASN A 182 14.43 -5.56 -1.24
C ASN A 182 13.48 -6.31 -0.30
N ALA A 183 12.38 -5.66 0.08
CA ALA A 183 11.36 -6.28 0.91
C ALA A 183 9.97 -5.71 0.65
N ILE A 184 8.94 -6.51 0.99
CA ILE A 184 7.54 -6.13 0.90
C ILE A 184 6.84 -6.53 2.20
N GLU A 185 6.10 -5.61 2.80
CA GLU A 185 5.16 -5.89 3.89
C GLU A 185 3.73 -5.67 3.36
N VAL A 186 2.82 -6.62 3.57
CA VAL A 186 1.37 -6.47 3.33
C VAL A 186 0.64 -6.93 4.58
N ILE A 187 0.01 -5.97 5.27
CA ILE A 187 -0.55 -6.16 6.61
C ILE A 187 -2.00 -5.67 6.63
N SER A 188 -2.96 -6.53 7.01
CA SER A 188 -4.35 -6.11 7.21
C SER A 188 -4.42 -5.10 8.36
N ALA A 189 -5.07 -3.96 8.12
CA ALA A 189 -5.23 -2.91 9.12
C ALA A 189 -6.50 -3.12 9.99
N PRO A 190 -6.52 -2.58 11.22
CA PRO A 190 -7.74 -2.44 12.00
C PRO A 190 -8.82 -1.69 11.21
N LYS A 191 -10.09 -2.06 11.42
CA LYS A 191 -11.23 -1.48 10.69
C LYS A 191 -11.44 0.01 11.00
N ASP A 192 -11.01 0.45 12.17
CA ASP A 192 -11.07 1.82 12.65
C ASP A 192 -9.83 2.65 12.29
N LEU A 193 -8.83 2.06 11.61
CA LEU A 193 -7.60 2.79 11.24
C LEU A 193 -7.91 3.96 10.31
N ILE A 194 -8.76 3.77 9.30
CA ILE A 194 -9.16 4.79 8.32
C ILE A 194 -10.68 4.78 8.21
N ALA A 195 -11.31 5.88 8.62
CA ALA A 195 -12.74 6.08 8.42
C ALA A 195 -13.05 6.38 6.95
N ASP A 196 -14.27 6.10 6.50
CA ASP A 196 -14.68 6.44 5.12
C ASP A 196 -15.00 7.92 4.93
N THR A 197 -15.17 8.65 6.03
CA THR A 197 -15.54 10.06 6.04
C THR A 197 -14.48 10.90 6.74
N ALA A 198 -14.23 12.10 6.24
CA ALA A 198 -13.36 13.11 6.84
C ALA A 198 -13.95 14.52 6.66
N GLN A 199 -13.32 15.54 7.24
CA GLN A 199 -13.73 16.94 7.09
C GLN A 199 -12.94 17.59 5.96
N PHE A 200 -13.57 17.93 4.85
CA PHE A 200 -12.93 18.69 3.77
C PHE A 200 -12.85 20.17 4.13
N VAL A 201 -11.64 20.72 4.17
CA VAL A 201 -11.38 22.13 4.46
C VAL A 201 -11.23 22.87 3.14
N ASN A 202 -12.17 23.76 2.86
CA ASN A 202 -12.21 24.55 1.63
C ASN A 202 -12.37 26.03 2.00
N GLY A 203 -11.24 26.73 2.12
CA GLY A 203 -11.25 28.07 2.70
C GLY A 203 -11.81 28.04 4.13
N ASP A 204 -12.68 28.98 4.45
CA ASP A 204 -13.34 29.06 5.76
C ASP A 204 -14.52 28.07 5.93
N SER A 205 -14.78 27.22 4.92
CA SER A 205 -15.86 26.22 4.96
C SER A 205 -15.33 24.83 5.26
N VAL A 206 -16.05 24.10 6.12
CA VAL A 206 -15.77 22.69 6.44
C VAL A 206 -16.94 21.85 5.95
N GLU A 207 -16.68 21.00 4.97
CA GLU A 207 -17.64 20.12 4.32
C GLU A 207 -17.34 18.65 4.64
N ASN A 208 -18.28 17.75 4.35
CA ASN A 208 -18.01 16.32 4.48
C ASN A 208 -17.27 15.79 3.25
N PHE A 209 -16.20 15.03 3.49
CA PHE A 209 -15.51 14.25 2.47
C PHE A 209 -15.89 12.78 2.63
N ASP A 210 -16.64 12.22 1.69
CA ASP A 210 -17.04 10.81 1.69
C ASP A 210 -16.19 9.97 0.73
N GLY A 211 -16.07 8.68 0.99
CA GLY A 211 -15.38 7.74 0.11
C GLY A 211 -13.86 7.77 0.24
N LEU A 212 -13.33 8.14 1.42
CA LEU A 212 -11.91 8.11 1.71
C LEU A 212 -11.33 6.69 1.57
N THR A 213 -12.11 5.65 1.89
CA THR A 213 -11.68 4.25 1.71
C THR A 213 -11.52 3.86 0.24
N LYS A 214 -12.11 4.62 -0.70
CA LYS A 214 -11.93 4.37 -2.15
C LYS A 214 -10.64 4.94 -2.70
N GLN A 215 -9.93 5.75 -1.92
CA GLN A 215 -8.66 6.35 -2.31
C GLN A 215 -7.49 5.46 -1.86
N ALA A 216 -6.42 5.48 -2.64
CA ALA A 216 -5.11 5.06 -2.20
C ALA A 216 -4.43 6.21 -1.42
N LEU A 217 -3.84 5.87 -0.28
CA LEU A 217 -3.18 6.84 0.60
C LEU A 217 -1.68 6.53 0.68
N GLU A 218 -0.80 7.48 0.34
CA GLU A 218 0.64 7.41 0.67
C GLU A 218 0.87 8.11 2.01
N VAL A 219 1.41 7.41 3.00
CA VAL A 219 1.81 8.05 4.27
C VAL A 219 3.10 8.83 4.02
N VAL A 220 3.02 10.15 4.06
CA VAL A 220 4.17 11.05 3.79
C VAL A 220 4.80 11.56 5.08
N TYR A 221 4.01 11.82 6.12
CA TYR A 221 4.50 12.25 7.43
C TYR A 221 3.79 11.50 8.55
N ARG A 222 4.56 11.20 9.60
CA ARG A 222 4.07 10.59 10.84
C ARG A 222 4.92 11.09 12.01
N VAL A 223 4.35 11.97 12.81
CA VAL A 223 5.07 12.81 13.76
C VAL A 223 4.57 12.58 15.18
N ASN A 224 5.51 12.33 16.10
CA ASN A 224 5.28 12.27 17.53
C ASN A 224 5.55 13.66 18.15
N VAL A 225 4.49 14.40 18.49
CA VAL A 225 4.60 15.81 18.87
C VAL A 225 5.07 15.94 20.30
N GLY A 226 6.17 16.67 20.49
CA GLY A 226 6.85 16.79 21.77
C GLY A 226 7.49 15.49 22.24
N GLY A 227 7.44 14.41 21.47
CA GLY A 227 7.88 13.07 21.87
C GLY A 227 9.20 12.62 21.25
N PRO A 228 9.83 11.56 21.79
CA PRO A 228 10.95 10.91 21.13
C PRO A 228 10.49 10.08 19.92
N LYS A 229 11.45 9.66 19.08
CA LYS A 229 11.18 8.76 17.94
C LYS A 229 10.55 7.45 18.43
N VAL A 230 9.39 7.10 17.87
CA VAL A 230 8.77 5.78 18.07
C VAL A 230 9.20 4.88 16.94
N THR A 231 9.78 3.73 17.27
CA THR A 231 10.25 2.74 16.30
C THR A 231 9.21 1.63 16.12
N PRO A 232 9.33 0.80 15.06
CA PRO A 232 8.45 -0.34 14.84
C PRO A 232 8.34 -1.29 16.04
N PHE A 233 9.37 -1.35 16.89
CA PHE A 233 9.36 -2.16 18.11
C PHE A 233 8.23 -1.76 19.09
N ASN A 234 7.89 -0.47 19.09
CA ASN A 234 7.03 0.21 20.04
C ASN A 234 5.68 0.63 19.46
N ASP A 235 5.31 0.14 18.28
CA ASP A 235 4.06 0.39 17.57
C ASP A 235 3.40 -0.93 17.15
N SER A 236 2.08 -1.04 17.33
CA SER A 236 1.33 -2.27 17.04
C SER A 236 1.24 -2.62 15.55
N LEU A 237 1.42 -1.63 14.67
CA LEU A 237 1.44 -1.78 13.22
C LEU A 237 2.86 -1.62 12.65
N TRP A 238 3.89 -1.62 13.49
CA TRP A 238 5.30 -1.47 13.09
C TRP A 238 5.60 -0.16 12.34
N ARG A 239 4.85 0.90 12.65
CA ARG A 239 5.07 2.25 12.10
C ARG A 239 6.23 2.94 12.82
N THR A 240 6.83 3.91 12.13
CA THR A 240 7.81 4.82 12.72
C THR A 240 7.21 6.21 12.86
N TRP A 241 7.31 6.81 14.05
CA TRP A 241 6.93 8.19 14.29
C TRP A 241 8.17 9.03 14.56
N VAL A 242 8.39 10.08 13.79
CA VAL A 242 9.54 10.97 13.94
C VAL A 242 9.24 12.11 14.93
N PRO A 243 10.23 12.65 15.64
CA PRO A 243 10.04 13.84 16.49
C PRO A 243 9.59 15.07 15.69
N ASP A 244 8.93 16.04 16.34
CA ASP A 244 8.28 17.17 15.66
C ASP A 244 9.18 18.37 15.35
N GLU A 245 10.39 18.39 15.87
CA GLU A 245 11.26 19.58 15.89
C GLU A 245 11.60 20.11 14.50
N GLU A 246 11.81 19.23 13.53
CA GLU A 246 12.15 19.61 12.15
C GLU A 246 10.98 20.27 11.40
N PHE A 247 9.75 20.10 11.89
CA PHE A 247 8.53 20.63 11.26
C PHE A 247 8.04 21.92 11.90
N LEU A 248 8.62 22.37 13.03
CA LEU A 248 8.17 23.58 13.73
C LEU A 248 8.49 24.85 12.92
N LYS A 249 7.45 25.59 12.52
CA LYS A 249 7.57 26.92 11.91
C LYS A 249 7.51 28.02 12.96
N PHE A 250 6.63 27.88 13.95
CA PHE A 250 6.48 28.81 15.05
C PHE A 250 6.18 28.05 16.35
N SER A 251 6.92 28.33 17.41
CA SER A 251 6.83 27.58 18.67
C SER A 251 7.11 28.42 19.92
N GLU A 252 7.04 29.75 19.79
CA GLU A 252 7.30 30.67 20.90
C GLU A 252 6.31 30.42 22.04
N GLY A 253 6.82 30.36 23.28
CA GLY A 253 6.01 30.08 24.46
C GLY A 253 5.51 28.63 24.58
N SER A 254 5.88 27.75 23.64
CA SER A 254 5.53 26.33 23.73
C SER A 254 6.49 25.55 24.63
N SER A 255 5.98 24.48 25.25
CA SER A 255 6.79 23.53 26.01
C SER A 255 6.37 22.10 25.71
N ARG A 256 7.24 21.14 26.03
CA ARG A 256 6.96 19.70 25.88
C ARG A 256 6.45 19.16 27.20
N VAL A 257 5.47 18.28 27.14
CA VAL A 257 4.91 17.57 28.29
C VAL A 257 4.96 16.07 28.04
N TYR A 258 5.16 15.32 29.10
CA TYR A 258 5.25 13.87 29.08
C TYR A 258 4.49 13.30 30.26
N THR A 259 3.84 12.16 30.05
CA THR A 259 3.20 11.39 31.12
C THR A 259 3.67 9.94 31.08
N SER A 260 3.79 9.35 32.26
CA SER A 260 3.91 7.89 32.45
C SER A 260 2.57 7.27 32.89
N GLY A 261 1.52 8.09 32.94
CA GLY A 261 0.16 7.67 33.26
C GLY A 261 -0.43 6.75 32.19
N ARG A 262 -1.47 6.02 32.58
CA ARG A 262 -2.19 5.14 31.66
C ARG A 262 -3.09 5.96 30.73
N ILE A 263 -2.89 5.82 29.42
CA ILE A 263 -3.82 6.34 28.41
C ILE A 263 -5.16 5.56 28.47
N ARG A 264 -6.26 6.31 28.54
CA ARG A 264 -7.61 5.81 28.78
C ARG A 264 -8.43 5.75 27.49
N TYR A 265 -8.06 4.82 26.62
CA TYR A 265 -8.82 4.53 25.40
C TYR A 265 -10.28 4.19 25.71
N GLN A 266 -11.21 4.78 24.95
CA GLN A 266 -12.65 4.58 25.09
C GLN A 266 -13.24 3.91 23.85
N MET A 267 -14.34 3.18 24.06
CA MET A 267 -15.12 2.64 22.95
C MET A 267 -15.70 3.80 22.12
N GLY A 268 -15.51 3.75 20.81
CA GLY A 268 -15.92 4.84 19.89
C GLY A 268 -14.96 6.03 19.84
N GLY A 269 -13.88 6.03 20.62
CA GLY A 269 -12.77 6.98 20.50
C GLY A 269 -11.61 6.41 19.68
N ALA A 270 -10.42 7.02 19.80
CA ALA A 270 -9.21 6.46 19.22
C ALA A 270 -8.91 5.08 19.82
N SER A 271 -8.32 4.18 19.04
CA SER A 271 -7.78 2.90 19.52
C SER A 271 -6.24 2.94 19.63
N ARG A 272 -5.66 1.92 20.27
CA ARG A 272 -4.20 1.77 20.38
C ARG A 272 -3.56 1.53 19.02
N GLU A 273 -4.30 0.92 18.10
CA GLU A 273 -3.86 0.61 16.77
C GLU A 273 -3.93 1.83 15.85
N VAL A 274 -4.92 2.73 16.06
CA VAL A 274 -4.92 4.04 15.40
C VAL A 274 -3.65 4.82 15.75
N CYS A 275 -3.29 4.90 17.04
CA CYS A 275 -2.06 5.57 17.46
C CYS A 275 -1.57 5.03 18.82
N PRO A 276 -0.27 4.71 18.96
CA PRO A 276 0.24 4.01 20.14
C PRO A 276 0.34 4.94 21.35
N ASP A 277 0.33 4.37 22.55
CA ASP A 277 0.51 5.08 23.83
C ASP A 277 1.74 6.00 23.80
N ASN A 278 2.84 5.57 23.17
CA ASN A 278 4.08 6.35 23.11
C ASN A 278 3.94 7.70 22.39
N VAL A 279 2.91 7.89 21.57
CA VAL A 279 2.58 9.18 20.96
C VAL A 279 1.67 9.98 21.89
N TYR A 280 0.61 9.37 22.40
CA TYR A 280 -0.31 10.05 23.33
C TYR A 280 0.30 10.39 24.71
N ASN A 281 1.41 9.73 25.09
CA ASN A 281 2.17 10.02 26.31
C ASN A 281 3.03 11.27 26.21
N SER A 282 3.16 11.87 25.03
CA SER A 282 3.85 13.13 24.81
C SER A 282 2.94 14.14 24.13
N ALA A 283 3.23 15.41 24.36
CA ALA A 283 2.62 16.51 23.63
C ALA A 283 3.51 17.74 23.64
N ARG A 284 3.20 18.67 22.74
CA ARG A 284 3.61 20.07 22.86
C ARG A 284 2.40 20.90 23.25
N VAL A 285 2.59 21.79 24.21
CA VAL A 285 1.54 22.66 24.75
C VAL A 285 1.91 24.12 24.67
N ILE A 286 0.90 24.97 24.59
CA ILE A 286 1.00 26.39 24.96
C ILE A 286 0.18 26.59 26.23
N SER A 287 0.73 27.33 27.18
CA SER A 287 0.10 27.54 28.49
C SER A 287 0.34 28.95 28.98
N SER A 288 -0.68 29.54 29.59
CA SER A 288 -0.60 30.83 30.25
C SER A 288 0.03 30.64 31.63
N SER A 289 1.22 31.21 31.85
CA SER A 289 1.85 31.23 33.19
C SER A 289 1.48 32.49 33.99
N ASN A 290 0.82 33.45 33.35
CA ASN A 290 0.47 34.76 33.88
C ASN A 290 -1.05 34.99 33.72
N ALA A 291 -1.54 36.11 34.24
CA ALA A 291 -2.94 36.51 34.10
C ALA A 291 -3.38 36.79 32.64
N THR A 292 -2.43 36.83 31.69
CA THR A 292 -2.68 37.08 30.28
C THR A 292 -2.48 35.80 29.46
N VAL A 293 -3.50 35.45 28.68
CA VAL A 293 -3.46 34.34 27.72
C VAL A 293 -2.57 34.72 26.54
N PRO A 294 -1.67 33.83 26.06
CA PRO A 294 -0.88 34.07 24.86
C PRO A 294 -1.75 34.37 23.63
N ASN A 295 -1.21 35.10 22.66
CA ASN A 295 -1.92 35.46 21.42
C ASN A 295 -1.24 34.87 20.17
N HIS A 296 -0.50 33.77 20.33
CA HIS A 296 0.23 33.11 19.26
C HIS A 296 -0.12 31.62 19.22
N ASN A 297 -0.13 31.03 18.02
CA ASN A 297 -0.36 29.61 17.82
C ASN A 297 0.97 28.88 17.70
N ILE A 298 1.03 27.61 18.12
CA ILE A 298 2.10 26.72 17.71
C ILE A 298 1.78 26.23 16.30
N THR A 299 2.74 26.28 15.39
CA THR A 299 2.54 25.94 13.98
C THR A 299 3.63 24.99 13.48
N TRP A 300 3.20 23.89 12.88
CA TRP A 300 4.03 22.96 12.12
C TRP A 300 3.78 23.16 10.62
N GLY A 301 4.82 22.96 9.81
CA GLY A 301 4.75 23.06 8.35
C GLY A 301 5.35 21.82 7.69
N PHE A 302 4.69 21.34 6.65
CA PHE A 302 5.01 20.10 5.95
C PHE A 302 5.06 20.34 4.46
N ASP A 303 6.14 19.92 3.81
CA ASP A 303 6.29 20.09 2.38
C ASP A 303 5.33 19.14 1.64
N VAL A 304 4.53 19.69 0.74
CA VAL A 304 3.52 18.95 -0.03
C VAL A 304 3.64 19.26 -1.51
N VAL A 305 3.12 18.35 -2.32
CA VAL A 305 3.07 18.47 -3.79
C VAL A 305 1.70 18.98 -4.21
N GLU A 306 1.71 20.04 -5.02
CA GLU A 306 0.52 20.61 -5.67
C GLU A 306 -0.21 19.56 -6.53
N GLY A 307 -1.54 19.68 -6.64
CA GLY A 307 -2.36 18.81 -7.48
C GLY A 307 -2.80 17.50 -6.82
N TYR A 308 -2.46 17.32 -5.54
CA TYR A 308 -2.94 16.23 -4.71
C TYR A 308 -3.77 16.77 -3.54
N LYS A 309 -4.68 15.93 -3.02
CA LYS A 309 -5.32 16.15 -1.72
C LYS A 309 -4.55 15.42 -0.63
N TYR A 310 -4.63 15.90 0.59
CA TYR A 310 -3.96 15.32 1.75
C TYR A 310 -4.95 15.11 2.89
N LEU A 311 -4.96 13.91 3.45
CA LEU A 311 -5.57 13.61 4.75
C LEU A 311 -4.59 14.02 5.84
N VAL A 312 -4.98 14.99 6.65
CA VAL A 312 -4.28 15.44 7.85
C VAL A 312 -5.01 14.88 9.06
N ARG A 313 -4.37 13.95 9.77
CA ARG A 313 -4.86 13.42 11.03
C ARG A 313 -4.12 14.06 12.18
N MET A 314 -4.85 14.74 13.06
CA MET A 314 -4.30 15.33 14.28
C MET A 314 -4.71 14.49 15.50
N HIS A 315 -3.73 14.16 16.34
CA HIS A 315 -3.92 13.35 17.55
C HIS A 315 -3.86 14.22 18.81
N PHE A 316 -4.86 14.08 19.66
CA PHE A 316 -5.03 14.83 20.90
C PHE A 316 -5.26 13.90 22.08
N CYS A 317 -4.66 14.21 23.22
CA CYS A 317 -4.87 13.54 24.48
C CYS A 317 -4.46 14.51 25.59
N ASP A 318 -5.42 14.91 26.42
CA ASP A 318 -5.13 15.82 27.52
C ASP A 318 -4.34 15.11 28.63
N ILE A 319 -3.03 15.34 28.59
CA ILE A 319 -2.05 14.85 29.56
C ILE A 319 -1.44 15.99 30.39
N ALA A 320 -1.92 17.22 30.20
CA ALA A 320 -1.31 18.43 30.74
C ALA A 320 -2.20 19.17 31.74
N SER A 321 -3.52 19.13 31.55
CA SER A 321 -4.46 19.78 32.47
C SER A 321 -4.47 19.09 33.84
N ILE A 322 -4.51 19.90 34.90
CA ILE A 322 -4.61 19.41 36.28
C ILE A 322 -6.00 18.84 36.62
N ALA A 323 -7.02 19.23 35.85
CA ALA A 323 -8.40 18.82 36.01
C ALA A 323 -9.15 18.95 34.68
N ILE A 324 -10.28 18.26 34.62
CA ILE A 324 -11.23 18.32 33.50
C ILE A 324 -11.81 19.73 33.39
N GLY A 325 -12.08 20.19 32.16
CA GLY A 325 -12.70 21.48 31.85
C GLY A 325 -11.72 22.67 31.87
N LEU A 326 -10.41 22.42 31.90
CA LEU A 326 -9.37 23.45 31.98
C LEU A 326 -8.61 23.67 30.65
N ILE A 327 -9.16 23.21 29.53
CA ILE A 327 -8.52 23.35 28.23
C ILE A 327 -9.53 23.74 27.16
N TYR A 328 -9.35 24.93 26.58
CA TYR A 328 -10.13 25.46 25.46
C TYR A 328 -9.18 26.08 24.44
N PHE A 329 -9.10 25.51 23.24
CA PHE A 329 -8.15 25.97 22.23
C PHE A 329 -8.73 25.89 20.82
N ASN A 330 -8.11 26.61 19.90
CA ASN A 330 -8.46 26.60 18.49
C ASN A 330 -7.50 25.68 17.72
N VAL A 331 -8.04 24.95 16.75
CA VAL A 331 -7.28 24.12 15.80
C VAL A 331 -7.42 24.73 14.43
N HIS A 332 -6.28 24.88 13.74
CA HIS A 332 -6.23 25.36 12.37
C HIS A 332 -5.51 24.35 11.50
N VAL A 333 -6.04 24.15 10.29
CA VAL A 333 -5.39 23.36 9.24
C VAL A 333 -5.32 24.25 8.02
N ASP A 334 -4.11 24.36 7.50
CA ASP A 334 -3.76 25.20 6.36
C ASP A 334 -4.23 26.66 6.50
N GLY A 335 -4.03 27.24 7.69
CA GLY A 335 -4.45 28.60 8.02
C GLY A 335 -5.94 28.77 8.35
N HIS A 336 -6.78 27.77 8.09
CA HIS A 336 -8.23 27.83 8.30
C HIS A 336 -8.63 27.26 9.66
N LEU A 337 -9.57 27.91 10.34
CA LEU A 337 -10.08 27.49 11.65
C LEU A 337 -11.03 26.29 11.49
N VAL A 338 -10.59 25.09 11.90
CA VAL A 338 -11.36 23.84 11.76
C VAL A 338 -12.06 23.40 13.05
N TYR A 339 -11.49 23.73 14.21
CA TYR A 339 -12.19 23.62 15.50
C TYR A 339 -12.03 24.91 16.28
N LYS A 340 -13.16 25.52 16.63
CA LYS A 340 -13.22 26.70 17.49
C LYS A 340 -13.55 26.29 18.92
N ASP A 341 -12.83 26.87 19.89
CA ASP A 341 -13.05 26.67 21.33
C ASP A 341 -13.14 25.17 21.70
N MET A 342 -12.26 24.35 21.11
CA MET A 342 -12.21 22.90 21.30
C MET A 342 -12.00 22.56 22.77
N ASP A 343 -12.89 21.72 23.30
CA ASP A 343 -12.84 21.21 24.67
C ASP A 343 -12.67 19.68 24.65
N LEU A 344 -11.46 19.22 24.97
CA LEU A 344 -11.16 17.79 25.01
C LEU A 344 -11.92 17.06 26.11
N SER A 345 -12.31 17.76 27.18
CA SER A 345 -13.07 17.17 28.29
C SER A 345 -14.44 16.72 27.80
N TYR A 346 -15.14 17.61 27.10
CA TYR A 346 -16.43 17.32 26.50
C TYR A 346 -16.33 16.21 25.43
N ILE A 347 -15.36 16.32 24.52
CA ILE A 347 -15.16 15.34 23.43
C ILE A 347 -14.88 13.93 23.96
N THR A 348 -14.22 13.83 25.11
CA THR A 348 -13.80 12.55 25.70
C THR A 348 -14.67 12.08 26.87
N ASN A 349 -15.91 12.58 26.97
CA ASN A 349 -16.87 12.20 28.00
C ASN A 349 -16.34 12.39 29.44
N GLU A 350 -15.67 13.52 29.70
CA GLU A 350 -15.12 13.90 31.01
C GLU A 350 -14.05 12.93 31.54
N VAL A 351 -13.21 12.39 30.65
CA VAL A 351 -12.12 11.48 31.03
C VAL A 351 -10.77 12.04 30.58
N LEU A 352 -9.99 12.52 31.55
CA LEU A 352 -8.60 12.93 31.29
C LEU A 352 -7.75 11.78 30.72
N SER A 353 -6.74 12.16 29.93
CA SER A 353 -5.84 11.24 29.24
C SER A 353 -6.57 10.21 28.36
N SER A 354 -7.76 10.57 27.88
CA SER A 354 -8.48 9.83 26.84
C SER A 354 -8.11 10.41 25.47
N PRO A 355 -7.66 9.58 24.53
CA PRO A 355 -7.23 10.05 23.22
C PRO A 355 -8.41 10.32 22.27
N PHE A 356 -8.22 11.31 21.41
CA PHE A 356 -9.09 11.70 20.31
C PHE A 356 -8.23 11.99 19.08
N TYR A 357 -8.76 11.72 17.89
CA TYR A 357 -8.14 12.18 16.64
C TYR A 357 -9.18 12.82 15.75
N ALA A 358 -8.73 13.75 14.90
CA ALA A 358 -9.57 14.40 13.90
C ALA A 358 -8.89 14.33 12.53
N ASP A 359 -9.70 14.04 11.52
CA ASP A 359 -9.29 13.82 10.14
C ASP A 359 -9.81 14.95 9.24
N PHE A 360 -8.88 15.62 8.57
CA PHE A 360 -9.17 16.72 7.65
C PHE A 360 -8.62 16.40 6.27
N VAL A 361 -9.36 16.72 5.21
CA VAL A 361 -8.86 16.67 3.84
C VAL A 361 -8.61 18.10 3.38
N VAL A 362 -7.42 18.37 2.87
CA VAL A 362 -7.03 19.66 2.28
C VAL A 362 -6.47 19.46 0.87
N ASP A 363 -6.55 20.50 0.05
CA ASP A 363 -5.84 20.56 -1.22
C ASP A 363 -4.37 20.96 -0.99
N GLY A 364 -3.45 20.26 -1.65
CA GLY A 364 -2.07 20.73 -1.77
C GLY A 364 -2.05 21.91 -2.74
N ASP A 365 -1.80 23.09 -2.21
CA ASP A 365 -1.80 24.33 -2.97
C ASP A 365 -0.41 24.65 -3.57
N SER A 366 -0.32 25.78 -4.26
CA SER A 366 0.91 26.24 -4.91
C SER A 366 1.96 26.79 -3.94
N SER A 367 1.64 26.95 -2.65
CA SER A 367 2.63 27.32 -1.63
C SER A 367 3.63 26.17 -1.39
N GLY A 368 3.19 24.93 -1.64
CA GLY A 368 3.96 23.72 -1.41
C GLY A 368 4.17 23.39 0.07
N VAL A 369 3.52 24.10 1.00
CA VAL A 369 3.66 23.89 2.44
C VAL A 369 2.29 23.84 3.11
N LEU A 370 1.91 22.64 3.59
CA LEU A 370 0.73 22.44 4.40
C LEU A 370 1.03 22.80 5.85
N THR A 371 0.19 23.62 6.46
CA THR A 371 0.37 24.02 7.87
C THR A 371 -0.65 23.40 8.81
N VAL A 372 -0.23 23.11 10.02
CA VAL A 372 -1.10 22.66 11.11
C VAL A 372 -0.81 23.51 12.33
N SER A 373 -1.83 24.01 13.01
CA SER A 373 -1.64 24.88 14.18
C SER A 373 -2.64 24.62 15.30
N VAL A 374 -2.16 24.78 16.53
CA VAL A 374 -3.02 24.85 17.73
C VAL A 374 -2.68 26.10 18.51
N GLY A 375 -3.68 26.73 19.13
CA GLY A 375 -3.42 27.89 19.95
C GLY A 375 -4.62 28.39 20.73
N PRO A 376 -4.43 29.45 21.51
CA PRO A 376 -5.43 29.91 22.47
C PRO A 376 -6.76 30.28 21.81
N SER A 377 -7.83 29.91 22.48
CA SER A 377 -9.20 30.32 22.16
C SER A 377 -9.66 31.53 22.97
N SER A 378 -10.81 32.09 22.58
CA SER A 378 -11.46 33.16 23.35
C SER A 378 -11.99 32.70 24.72
N LYS A 379 -12.09 31.39 24.94
CA LYS A 379 -12.53 30.76 26.18
C LYS A 379 -11.37 30.21 27.03
N SER A 380 -10.13 30.43 26.59
CA SER A 380 -8.96 29.99 27.35
C SER A 380 -8.90 30.69 28.71
N PHE A 381 -8.44 29.97 29.72
CA PHE A 381 -8.33 30.51 31.08
C PHE A 381 -6.88 30.92 31.38
N PRO A 382 -6.67 32.01 32.14
CA PRO A 382 -5.37 32.28 32.72
C PRO A 382 -4.92 31.13 33.62
N TYR A 383 -3.61 30.86 33.65
CA TYR A 383 -3.00 29.77 34.45
C TYR A 383 -3.41 28.36 34.00
N ALA A 384 -3.79 28.19 32.73
CA ALA A 384 -4.23 26.92 32.17
C ALA A 384 -3.51 26.56 30.86
N VAL A 385 -3.85 25.38 30.32
CA VAL A 385 -3.36 24.94 29.01
C VAL A 385 -4.25 25.56 27.93
N ASP A 386 -3.62 26.29 27.01
CA ASP A 386 -4.31 27.07 25.98
C ASP A 386 -4.17 26.42 24.58
N GLY A 387 -3.56 25.24 24.49
CA GLY A 387 -3.46 24.44 23.28
C GLY A 387 -2.54 23.25 23.47
N ILE A 388 -2.87 22.13 22.82
CA ILE A 388 -2.15 20.87 22.94
C ILE A 388 -2.19 20.09 21.62
N LEU A 389 -1.11 19.40 21.29
CA LEU A 389 -1.05 18.43 20.20
C LEU A 389 -0.09 17.29 20.55
N ASN A 390 -0.50 16.04 20.31
CA ASN A 390 0.25 14.83 20.65
C ASN A 390 0.88 14.14 19.43
N GLY A 391 0.25 14.25 18.26
CA GLY A 391 0.75 13.63 17.04
C GLY A 391 0.11 14.19 15.77
N VAL A 392 0.79 14.01 14.65
CA VAL A 392 0.27 14.36 13.32
C VAL A 392 0.61 13.24 12.33
N GLU A 393 -0.37 12.79 11.55
CA GLU A 393 -0.12 12.01 10.35
C GLU A 393 -0.61 12.79 9.13
N ILE A 394 0.13 12.71 8.02
CA ILE A 394 -0.27 13.28 6.75
C ILE A 394 -0.18 12.18 5.70
N MET A 395 -1.30 11.94 5.02
CA MET A 395 -1.38 10.97 3.94
C MET A 395 -1.83 11.65 2.65
N LYS A 396 -1.06 11.49 1.58
CA LYS A 396 -1.41 11.97 0.24
C LYS A 396 -2.44 11.04 -0.39
N LEU A 397 -3.53 11.58 -0.93
CA LEU A 397 -4.55 10.84 -1.68
C LEU A 397 -4.14 10.73 -3.14
N ASN A 398 -4.53 9.64 -3.82
CA ASN A 398 -4.34 9.57 -5.26
C ASN A 398 -5.09 10.68 -6.00
N ASN A 399 -4.54 11.11 -7.13
CA ASN A 399 -5.20 12.04 -8.04
C ASN A 399 -6.29 11.35 -8.88
N SER A 400 -6.93 12.12 -9.76
CA SER A 400 -7.98 11.66 -10.69
C SER A 400 -7.53 10.57 -11.67
N MET A 401 -6.22 10.40 -11.88
CA MET A 401 -5.63 9.34 -12.72
C MET A 401 -5.37 8.05 -11.95
N GLY A 402 -5.72 7.98 -10.66
CA GLY A 402 -5.40 6.85 -9.79
C GLY A 402 -3.90 6.76 -9.48
N SER A 403 -3.20 7.89 -9.48
CA SER A 403 -1.75 7.97 -9.24
C SER A 403 -1.44 8.72 -7.95
N LEU A 404 -0.38 8.32 -7.27
CA LEU A 404 0.24 9.03 -6.13
C LEU A 404 1.57 9.70 -6.52
N ASP A 405 2.01 9.50 -7.77
CA ASP A 405 3.28 10.00 -8.28
C ASP A 405 3.18 10.37 -9.77
N GLY A 406 2.95 11.66 -10.03
CA GLY A 406 2.71 12.23 -11.35
C GLY A 406 1.30 12.00 -11.95
N GLU A 407 1.05 12.64 -13.09
CA GLU A 407 -0.23 12.59 -13.83
C GLU A 407 -0.25 11.48 -14.88
N VAL A 408 -0.09 10.22 -14.46
CA VAL A 408 -0.11 9.08 -15.36
C VAL A 408 -0.76 7.87 -14.70
N SER A 409 -1.59 7.12 -15.44
CA SER A 409 -2.24 5.91 -14.92
C SER A 409 -1.43 4.63 -15.19
N VAL A 410 -1.76 3.55 -14.49
CA VAL A 410 -1.16 2.23 -14.71
C VAL A 410 -1.41 1.74 -16.14
N GLU A 411 -2.60 1.96 -16.69
CA GLU A 411 -2.97 1.56 -18.06
C GLU A 411 -2.11 2.29 -19.10
N GLN A 412 -1.86 3.59 -18.88
CA GLN A 412 -1.01 4.39 -19.76
C GLN A 412 0.43 3.89 -19.73
N VAL A 413 0.98 3.64 -18.53
CA VAL A 413 2.33 3.06 -18.36
C VAL A 413 2.45 1.72 -19.10
N LEU A 414 1.50 0.80 -18.89
CA LEU A 414 1.51 -0.52 -19.52
C LEU A 414 1.31 -0.46 -21.03
N LYS A 415 0.49 0.46 -21.53
CA LYS A 415 0.27 0.66 -22.97
C LYS A 415 1.52 1.18 -23.67
N ASN A 416 2.26 2.07 -23.01
CA ASN A 416 3.48 2.69 -23.54
C ASN A 416 4.72 1.80 -23.37
N TRP A 417 4.65 0.73 -22.56
CA TRP A 417 5.77 -0.18 -22.39
C TRP A 417 6.14 -0.86 -23.73
N PRO A 418 7.42 -0.84 -24.17
CA PRO A 418 7.79 -1.29 -25.51
C PRO A 418 7.54 -2.79 -25.76
N ARG A 419 6.38 -3.18 -26.32
CA ARG A 419 6.05 -4.59 -26.62
C ARG A 419 7.03 -5.18 -27.63
N GLY A 420 7.63 -6.33 -27.30
CA GLY A 420 8.53 -7.08 -28.20
C GLY A 420 7.96 -7.15 -29.61
N ASN A 421 8.82 -7.09 -30.63
CA ASN A 421 8.44 -7.22 -32.06
C ASN A 421 7.96 -8.65 -32.41
N ILE A 422 7.13 -9.26 -31.57
CA ILE A 422 6.52 -10.57 -31.81
C ILE A 422 5.64 -10.47 -33.07
N GLY A 423 4.93 -9.36 -33.27
CA GLY A 423 4.13 -9.14 -34.47
C GLY A 423 4.97 -9.11 -35.77
N VAL A 424 6.16 -8.50 -35.73
CA VAL A 424 7.06 -8.48 -36.89
C VAL A 424 7.66 -9.86 -37.14
N SER A 425 8.05 -10.60 -36.10
CA SER A 425 8.57 -11.96 -36.24
C SER A 425 7.51 -12.95 -36.73
N VAL A 426 6.26 -12.83 -36.26
CA VAL A 426 5.14 -13.68 -36.72
C VAL A 426 4.74 -13.32 -38.16
N ALA A 427 4.70 -12.04 -38.51
CA ALA A 427 4.42 -11.61 -39.88
C ALA A 427 5.55 -12.04 -40.86
N LEU A 428 6.81 -11.95 -40.45
CA LEU A 428 7.94 -12.48 -41.23
C LEU A 428 7.88 -14.01 -41.36
N PHE A 429 7.55 -14.71 -40.29
CA PHE A 429 7.45 -16.17 -40.34
C PHE A 429 6.29 -16.61 -41.25
N ALA A 430 5.14 -15.94 -41.15
CA ALA A 430 3.99 -16.18 -42.02
C ALA A 430 4.30 -15.86 -43.49
N SER A 431 5.01 -14.76 -43.78
CA SER A 431 5.38 -14.41 -45.15
C SER A 431 6.38 -15.39 -45.76
N VAL A 432 7.37 -15.86 -44.98
CA VAL A 432 8.30 -16.93 -45.40
C VAL A 432 7.55 -18.23 -45.68
N CYS A 433 6.59 -18.62 -44.83
CA CYS A 433 5.76 -19.80 -45.07
C CYS A 433 4.93 -19.67 -46.36
N LEU A 434 4.31 -18.50 -46.60
CA LEU A 434 3.56 -18.23 -47.82
C LEU A 434 4.45 -18.28 -49.07
N LEU A 435 5.67 -17.74 -49.01
CA LEU A 435 6.61 -17.80 -50.13
C LEU A 435 7.09 -19.23 -50.41
N LEU A 436 7.33 -20.04 -49.38
CA LEU A 436 7.71 -21.45 -49.53
C LEU A 436 6.57 -22.27 -50.14
N THR A 437 5.33 -22.09 -49.69
CA THR A 437 4.17 -22.77 -50.28
C THR A 437 3.94 -22.36 -51.73
N ALA A 438 4.06 -21.08 -52.06
CA ALA A 438 3.97 -20.60 -53.45
C ALA A 438 5.08 -21.17 -54.34
N SER A 439 6.32 -21.22 -53.85
CA SER A 439 7.46 -21.82 -54.55
C SER A 439 7.24 -23.31 -54.85
N LEU A 440 6.76 -24.08 -53.87
CA LEU A 440 6.44 -25.50 -54.04
C LEU A 440 5.31 -25.71 -55.06
N LEU A 441 4.27 -24.86 -55.04
CA LEU A 441 3.18 -24.90 -56.02
C LEU A 441 3.66 -24.57 -57.43
N MET A 442 4.52 -23.56 -57.58
CA MET A 442 5.11 -23.18 -58.87
C MET A 442 6.07 -24.24 -59.41
N HIS A 443 6.85 -24.88 -58.53
CA HIS A 443 7.72 -26.00 -58.90
C HIS A 443 6.90 -27.22 -59.35
N ARG A 444 5.83 -27.57 -58.62
CA ARG A 444 4.90 -28.63 -59.02
C ARG A 444 4.23 -28.34 -60.37
N ARG A 445 3.81 -27.10 -60.62
CA ARG A 445 3.26 -26.69 -61.93
C ARG A 445 4.29 -26.78 -63.05
N ARG A 446 5.56 -26.40 -62.81
CA ARG A 446 6.62 -26.51 -63.83
C ARG A 446 7.04 -27.95 -64.11
N VAL A 447 7.06 -28.82 -63.11
CA VAL A 447 7.35 -30.25 -63.29
C VAL A 447 6.18 -30.96 -63.97
N GLY A 448 4.93 -30.64 -63.59
CA GLY A 448 3.73 -31.21 -64.22
C GLY A 448 3.48 -30.75 -65.67
N VAL A 449 4.14 -29.69 -66.15
CA VAL A 449 4.06 -29.22 -67.55
C VAL A 449 5.10 -29.90 -68.44
N LYS A 450 6.10 -30.59 -67.89
CA LYS A 450 7.10 -31.32 -68.70
C LYS A 450 6.69 -32.72 -69.13
N ASP A 451 5.61 -33.28 -68.58
CA ASP A 451 5.13 -34.64 -68.89
C ASP A 451 3.86 -34.67 -69.78
N SER A 452 3.63 -33.66 -70.63
CA SER A 452 2.63 -33.78 -71.69
C SER A 452 3.22 -34.50 -72.92
N VAL A 453 3.38 -35.82 -72.80
CA VAL A 453 3.63 -36.70 -73.95
C VAL A 453 2.34 -36.78 -74.76
N ALA A 454 2.42 -36.32 -76.01
CA ALA A 454 1.33 -36.40 -76.99
C ALA A 454 0.94 -37.87 -77.22
N TRP A 455 -0.31 -38.20 -76.91
CA TRP A 455 -0.92 -39.48 -77.26
C TRP A 455 -1.42 -39.43 -78.70
N SER A 456 -0.83 -40.25 -79.58
CA SER A 456 -1.36 -40.61 -80.89
C SER A 456 -2.31 -41.81 -80.75
N PRO A 457 -3.46 -41.86 -81.46
CA PRO A 457 -4.37 -42.99 -81.36
C PRO A 457 -3.95 -44.11 -82.30
N LEU A 458 -3.85 -45.33 -81.78
CA LEU A 458 -3.77 -46.56 -82.58
C LEU A 458 -5.18 -47.04 -82.95
N PRO A 459 -5.38 -47.59 -84.18
CA PRO A 459 -6.66 -48.13 -84.59
C PRO A 459 -6.84 -49.55 -84.04
N MET A 460 -8.00 -49.83 -83.45
CA MET A 460 -8.47 -51.19 -83.22
C MET A 460 -9.72 -51.45 -84.06
N ASP A 461 -9.54 -52.27 -85.08
CA ASP A 461 -10.57 -53.03 -85.76
C ASP A 461 -10.89 -54.26 -84.90
N ILE A 462 -12.10 -54.40 -84.35
CA ILE A 462 -12.69 -55.71 -84.01
C ILE A 462 -14.20 -55.71 -84.28
N SER A 463 -14.61 -56.82 -84.91
CA SER A 463 -15.91 -57.16 -85.47
C SER A 463 -17.08 -57.30 -84.49
N LYS A 464 -18.26 -56.94 -85.01
CA LYS A 464 -19.63 -57.45 -84.77
C LYS A 464 -19.80 -58.59 -83.75
N GLY A 465 -20.65 -58.32 -82.75
CA GLY A 465 -21.36 -59.31 -81.94
C GLY A 465 -22.58 -58.70 -81.25
N ASN A 466 -23.77 -59.12 -81.68
CA ASN A 466 -25.10 -58.69 -81.25
C ASN A 466 -25.47 -59.17 -79.83
N LEU A 467 -26.21 -58.35 -79.04
CA LEU A 467 -27.54 -58.62 -78.44
C LEU A 467 -27.80 -57.94 -77.07
N LYS A 468 -28.91 -57.18 -77.04
CA LYS A 468 -29.98 -57.04 -76.01
C LYS A 468 -29.66 -56.57 -74.57
N SER A 469 -30.24 -55.38 -74.30
CA SER A 469 -31.41 -55.14 -73.43
C SER A 469 -31.27 -55.14 -71.89
N ASN A 470 -31.61 -53.96 -71.35
CA ASN A 470 -32.44 -53.66 -70.18
C ASN A 470 -31.88 -53.75 -68.74
N ASN A 471 -31.92 -52.56 -68.13
CA ASN A 471 -32.62 -52.21 -66.86
C ASN A 471 -31.95 -52.46 -65.49
N GLN A 472 -31.69 -51.30 -64.85
CA GLN A 472 -32.23 -50.84 -63.55
C GLN A 472 -31.53 -51.18 -62.21
N PHE A 473 -31.51 -50.14 -61.35
CA PHE A 473 -31.39 -50.11 -59.88
C PHE A 473 -30.00 -50.48 -59.28
N SER A 474 -29.52 -49.96 -58.16
CA SER A 474 -29.93 -48.97 -57.15
C SER A 474 -28.75 -48.78 -56.17
N CYS A 475 -28.61 -47.57 -55.62
CA CYS A 475 -28.21 -47.21 -54.24
C CYS A 475 -27.04 -47.91 -53.51
N GLY A 476 -26.18 -47.08 -52.89
CA GLY A 476 -25.71 -47.34 -51.53
C GLY A 476 -24.23 -47.05 -51.26
N LYS A 477 -23.96 -45.99 -50.47
CA LYS A 477 -22.85 -45.84 -49.48
C LYS A 477 -22.99 -44.45 -48.85
N VAL A 478 -23.57 -44.27 -47.66
CA VAL A 478 -23.14 -44.69 -46.31
C VAL A 478 -21.82 -44.03 -45.91
N GLU A 479 -21.98 -42.90 -45.21
CA GLU A 479 -21.12 -42.32 -44.19
C GLU A 479 -20.78 -43.30 -43.07
N CYS A 480 -19.61 -43.09 -42.46
CA CYS A 480 -19.22 -43.33 -41.07
C CYS A 480 -17.69 -43.19 -41.02
N SER A 481 -17.03 -42.56 -40.06
CA SER A 481 -17.37 -41.70 -38.92
C SER A 481 -16.10 -40.93 -38.59
#